data_AF-A0A1I5XX92-F1
#
_entry.id   AF-A0A1I5XX92-F1
#
_cell.length_a   1.000
_cell.length_b   1.000
_cell.length_c   1.000
_cell.angle_alpha   90.00
_cell.angle_beta   90.00
_cell.angle_gamma   90.00
#
_symmetry.space_group_name_H-M   'P 1'
#
loop_
_entity.id
_entity.type
_entity.pdbx_description
1 polymer ?
#
loop_
_entity_poly.entity_id
_entity_poly.type
_entity_poly.pdbx_seq_one_letter_code
_entity_poly.pdbx_strand_id
1 'polypeptide(L)'
;MHVADRESDIYEFFCLSQDLGTRFLVRVQTNRLPGAPADAEPRMELIFAQLSATPWAGCHYVAIGQDETACVHMKFAAIQTLPPRGKQKRYSPQLLTYIHALEIAPPAGRPPIDWKLVTNLPV
;
A
#
# COMPACT_ATOMS: atom_id res chain seq x y z
N MET A 1 -1.20 -16.74 -3.23
CA MET A 1 -1.38 -15.30 -2.97
C MET A 1 -2.13 -15.17 -1.65
N HIS A 2 -1.69 -14.28 -0.77
CA HIS A 2 -2.33 -13.98 0.51
C HIS A 2 -3.07 -12.65 0.39
N VAL A 3 -4.31 -12.58 0.85
CA VAL A 3 -5.09 -11.33 0.93
C VAL A 3 -5.48 -11.15 2.38
N ALA A 4 -5.14 -10.01 2.96
CA ALA A 4 -5.38 -9.77 4.37
C ALA A 4 -5.71 -8.31 4.68
N ASP A 5 -6.36 -8.10 5.82
CA ASP A 5 -6.79 -6.78 6.28
C ASP A 5 -5.67 -6.04 7.04
N ARG A 6 -6.06 -5.04 7.84
CA ARG A 6 -5.13 -4.18 8.58
C ARG A 6 -4.38 -4.91 9.69
N GLU A 7 -4.89 -6.03 10.21
CA GLU A 7 -4.21 -6.78 11.26
C GLU A 7 -2.92 -7.43 10.74
N SER A 8 -2.88 -7.73 9.45
CA SER A 8 -1.69 -8.27 8.77
C SER A 8 -0.73 -7.19 8.28
N ASP A 9 -0.95 -5.92 8.63
CA ASP A 9 -0.06 -4.80 8.33
C ASP A 9 1.21 -4.81 9.20
N ILE A 10 1.93 -5.93 9.19
CA ILE A 10 3.09 -6.19 10.04
C ILE A 10 4.29 -6.44 9.12
N TYR A 11 5.41 -5.77 9.39
CA TYR A 11 6.57 -5.83 8.50
C TYR A 11 7.17 -7.25 8.41
N GLU A 12 7.11 -8.02 9.49
CA GLU A 12 7.48 -9.44 9.51
C GLU A 12 6.71 -10.28 8.51
N PHE A 13 5.41 -10.02 8.35
CA PHE A 13 4.60 -10.75 7.37
C PHE A 13 5.09 -10.49 5.95
N PHE A 14 5.50 -9.25 5.64
CA PHE A 14 6.07 -8.91 4.34
C PHE A 14 7.41 -9.63 4.12
N CYS A 15 8.29 -9.63 5.13
CA CYS A 15 9.58 -10.34 5.09
C CYS A 15 9.40 -11.83 4.86
N LEU A 16 8.55 -12.48 5.66
CA LEU A 16 8.28 -13.91 5.53
C LEU A 16 7.69 -14.25 4.17
N SER A 17 6.79 -13.42 3.64
CA SER A 17 6.24 -13.62 2.30
C SER A 17 7.31 -13.53 1.22
N GLN A 18 8.24 -12.58 1.33
CA GLN A 18 9.38 -12.45 0.43
C GLN A 18 10.31 -13.67 0.52
N ASP A 19 10.67 -14.10 1.74
CA ASP A 19 11.56 -15.24 1.99
C ASP A 19 10.99 -16.56 1.46
N LEU A 20 9.66 -16.73 1.57
CA LEU A 20 8.95 -17.90 1.05
C LEU A 20 8.59 -17.78 -0.44
N GLY A 21 8.90 -16.65 -1.08
CA GLY A 21 8.57 -16.40 -2.49
C GLY A 21 7.07 -16.27 -2.78
N THR A 22 6.25 -16.02 -1.75
CA THR A 22 4.80 -15.84 -1.91
C THR A 22 4.44 -14.40 -2.24
N ARG A 23 3.20 -14.19 -2.68
CA ARG A 23 2.65 -12.87 -3.02
C ARG A 23 1.56 -12.47 -2.04
N PHE A 24 1.45 -11.18 -1.73
CA PHE A 24 0.42 -10.67 -0.84
C PHE A 24 -0.27 -9.40 -1.35
N LEU A 25 -1.47 -9.15 -0.86
CA LEU A 25 -2.17 -7.86 -0.91
C LEU A 25 -2.73 -7.59 0.50
N VAL A 26 -2.26 -6.52 1.14
CA VAL A 26 -2.61 -6.20 2.52
C VAL A 26 -3.19 -4.80 2.62
N ARG A 27 -4.24 -4.61 3.41
CA ARG A 27 -4.75 -3.28 3.74
C ARG A 27 -3.78 -2.59 4.72
N VAL A 28 -3.17 -1.48 4.31
CA VAL A 28 -2.15 -0.81 5.12
C VAL A 28 -2.77 0.24 6.05
N GLN A 29 -2.24 0.35 7.27
CA GLN A 29 -2.56 1.40 8.24
C GLN A 29 -1.32 2.14 8.77
N THR A 30 -0.16 1.49 8.76
CA THR A 30 1.10 2.01 9.29
C THR A 30 1.82 2.82 8.23
N ASN A 31 2.01 4.11 8.51
CA ASN A 31 2.79 5.00 7.66
C ASN A 31 4.28 4.78 7.89
N ARG A 32 4.94 4.10 6.94
CA ARG A 32 6.32 3.62 7.10
C ARG A 32 7.34 4.62 6.59
N LEU A 33 8.59 4.38 6.98
CA LEU A 33 9.74 5.13 6.48
C LEU A 33 10.10 4.62 5.07
N PRO A 34 10.24 5.52 4.09
CA PRO A 34 10.84 5.16 2.81
C PRO A 34 12.34 4.89 3.00
N GLY A 35 12.88 4.01 2.17
CA GLY A 35 14.32 3.92 1.93
C GLY A 35 14.70 4.92 0.85
N ALA A 36 15.94 5.40 0.89
CA ALA A 36 16.55 6.11 -0.22
C ALA A 36 17.29 5.09 -1.12
N PRO A 37 17.22 5.22 -2.45
CA PRO A 37 18.30 4.73 -3.31
C PRO A 37 19.65 5.26 -2.80
N ALA A 38 20.74 4.50 -2.98
CA ALA A 38 22.06 4.85 -2.45
C ALA A 38 22.54 6.27 -2.83
N ASP A 39 22.06 6.80 -3.97
CA ASP A 39 22.49 8.09 -4.54
C ASP A 39 21.41 9.19 -4.47
N ALA A 40 20.33 8.98 -3.71
CA ALA A 40 19.24 9.94 -3.60
C ALA A 40 19.30 10.75 -2.29
N GLU A 41 18.95 12.03 -2.38
CA GLU A 41 18.74 12.87 -1.21
C GLU A 41 17.71 12.24 -0.25
N PRO A 42 17.95 12.28 1.08
CA PRO A 42 17.03 11.70 2.05
C PRO A 42 15.65 12.35 1.94
N ARG A 43 14.64 11.57 1.54
CA ARG A 43 13.25 12.01 1.67
C ARG A 43 12.82 11.92 3.13
N MET A 44 12.51 13.07 3.72
CA MET A 44 11.95 13.14 5.09
C MET A 44 10.47 12.71 5.16
N GLU A 45 9.81 12.60 4.01
CA GLU A 45 8.40 12.27 3.91
C GLU A 45 8.11 10.78 4.06
N LEU A 46 7.16 10.43 4.93
CA LEU A 46 6.66 9.06 5.08
C LEU A 46 5.96 8.56 3.81
N ILE A 47 5.81 7.25 3.68
CA ILE A 47 5.28 6.60 2.47
C ILE A 47 3.91 7.15 2.03
N PHE A 48 3.00 7.44 2.97
CA PHE A 48 1.68 7.96 2.61
C PHE A 48 1.73 9.37 2.00
N ALA A 49 2.73 10.19 2.34
CA ALA A 49 2.92 11.49 1.70
C ALA A 49 3.39 11.31 0.25
N GLN A 50 4.33 10.39 0.00
CA GLN A 50 4.79 10.08 -1.35
C GLN A 50 3.68 9.50 -2.23
N LEU A 51 2.88 8.58 -1.68
CA LEU A 51 1.70 8.04 -2.37
C LEU A 51 0.66 9.14 -2.61
N SER A 52 0.49 10.07 -1.67
CA SER A 52 -0.44 11.19 -1.82
C SER A 52 -0.06 12.11 -2.97
N ALA A 53 1.24 12.40 -3.13
CA ALA A 53 1.79 13.22 -4.21
C ALA A 53 1.83 12.52 -5.58
N THR A 54 1.60 11.20 -5.64
CA THR A 54 1.57 10.45 -6.90
C THR A 54 0.32 10.83 -7.73
N PRO A 55 0.45 11.05 -9.05
CA PRO A 55 -0.71 11.29 -9.92
C PRO A 55 -1.69 10.11 -9.90
N TRP A 56 -2.97 10.41 -10.11
CA TRP A 56 -3.98 9.38 -10.37
C TRP A 56 -3.68 8.67 -11.70
N ALA A 57 -3.70 7.34 -11.68
CA ALA A 57 -3.41 6.49 -12.84
C ALA A 57 -4.65 6.12 -13.64
N GLY A 58 -5.83 6.05 -13.01
CA GLY A 58 -7.08 5.73 -13.69
C GLY A 58 -8.24 5.37 -12.76
N CYS A 59 -9.40 5.08 -13.34
CA CYS A 59 -10.62 4.63 -12.64
C CYS A 59 -10.81 3.12 -12.77
N HIS A 60 -11.45 2.52 -11.76
CA HIS A 60 -11.97 1.16 -11.83
C HIS A 60 -13.34 1.07 -11.15
N TYR A 61 -14.22 0.22 -11.67
CA TYR A 61 -15.52 -0.05 -11.04
C TYR A 61 -15.42 -1.31 -10.19
N VAL A 62 -15.81 -1.21 -8.92
CA VAL A 62 -15.81 -2.33 -7.97
C VAL A 62 -17.23 -2.63 -7.53
N ALA A 63 -17.58 -3.91 -7.48
CA ALA A 63 -18.85 -4.37 -6.91
C ALA A 63 -18.83 -4.25 -5.38
N ILE A 64 -19.90 -3.72 -4.82
CA ILE A 64 -20.14 -3.57 -3.38
C ILE A 64 -21.39 -4.38 -3.04
N GLY A 65 -21.20 -5.52 -2.37
CA GLY A 65 -22.29 -6.47 -2.17
C GLY A 65 -22.80 -7.03 -3.51
N GLN A 66 -24.12 -7.15 -3.66
CA GLN A 66 -24.74 -7.73 -4.86
C GLN A 66 -25.24 -6.68 -5.86
N ASP A 67 -25.74 -5.54 -5.38
CA ASP A 67 -26.53 -4.60 -6.21
C ASP A 67 -25.90 -3.21 -6.35
N GLU A 68 -24.74 -2.97 -5.73
CA GLU A 68 -24.07 -1.68 -5.76
C GLU A 68 -22.74 -1.79 -6.50
N THR A 69 -22.40 -0.76 -7.28
CA THR A 69 -21.08 -0.60 -7.90
C THR A 69 -20.55 0.78 -7.55
N ALA A 70 -19.29 0.83 -7.11
CA ALA A 70 -18.58 2.08 -6.82
C ALA A 70 -17.49 2.30 -7.87
N CYS A 71 -17.33 3.55 -8.33
CA CYS A 71 -16.18 3.94 -9.14
C CYS A 71 -15.06 4.40 -8.20
N VAL A 72 -13.88 3.77 -8.27
CA VAL A 72 -12.70 4.17 -7.50
C VAL A 72 -11.63 4.72 -8.42
N HIS A 73 -11.06 5.87 -8.07
CA HIS A 73 -9.83 6.37 -8.66
C HIS A 73 -8.64 5.70 -7.99
N MET A 74 -7.64 5.33 -8.78
CA MET A 74 -6.48 4.56 -8.33
C MET A 74 -5.17 5.28 -8.64
N LYS A 75 -4.25 5.25 -7.68
CA LYS A 75 -2.84 5.61 -7.86
C LYS A 75 -1.96 4.62 -7.14
N PHE A 76 -0.73 4.47 -7.60
CA PHE A 76 0.20 3.51 -7.03
C PHE A 76 1.65 3.94 -7.24
N ALA A 77 2.52 3.51 -6.33
CA ALA A 77 3.95 3.77 -6.40
C ALA A 77 4.73 2.59 -5.80
N ALA A 78 5.77 2.15 -6.49
CA ALA A 78 6.76 1.24 -5.95
C ALA A 78 7.74 2.02 -5.08
N ILE A 79 7.80 1.70 -3.79
CA ILE A 79 8.56 2.44 -2.78
C ILE A 79 9.43 1.48 -1.99
N GLN A 80 10.73 1.77 -1.92
CA GLN A 80 11.62 1.08 -0.99
C GLN A 80 11.13 1.34 0.43
N THR A 81 10.77 0.29 1.16
CA THR A 81 10.14 0.39 2.48
C THR A 81 11.10 -0.13 3.53
N LEU A 82 11.48 0.75 4.47
CA LEU A 82 12.34 0.35 5.57
C LEU A 82 11.55 -0.45 6.62
N PRO A 83 12.21 -1.41 7.29
CA PRO A 83 11.68 -2.00 8.51
C PRO A 83 11.46 -0.94 9.59
N PRO A 84 10.58 -1.20 10.58
CA PRO A 84 10.52 -0.40 11.80
C PRO A 84 11.91 -0.23 12.41
N ARG A 85 12.24 0.96 12.95
CA ARG A 85 13.60 1.32 13.41
C ARG A 85 14.24 0.24 14.29
N GLY A 86 13.52 -0.29 15.28
CA GLY A 86 14.01 -1.34 16.18
C GLY A 86 14.29 -2.69 15.52
N LYS A 87 13.86 -2.89 14.28
CA LYS A 87 13.98 -4.16 13.52
C LYS A 87 14.93 -4.04 12.31
N GLN A 88 15.53 -2.88 12.06
CA GLN A 88 16.40 -2.64 10.90
C GLN A 88 17.71 -3.44 10.93
N LYS A 89 18.12 -3.96 12.10
CA LYS A 89 19.24 -4.93 12.19
C LYS A 89 18.86 -6.35 11.78
N ARG A 90 17.56 -6.67 11.78
CA ARG A 90 17.03 -8.03 11.56
C ARG A 90 16.43 -8.22 10.17
N TYR A 91 15.81 -7.18 9.63
CA TYR A 91 15.16 -7.23 8.33
C TYR A 91 15.77 -6.21 7.38
N SER A 92 15.84 -6.57 6.10
CA SER A 92 16.29 -5.66 5.04
C SER A 92 15.12 -4.86 4.48
N PRO A 93 15.38 -3.66 3.93
CA PRO A 93 14.39 -2.91 3.16
C PRO A 93 13.81 -3.74 2.00
N GLN A 94 12.51 -3.56 1.72
CA GLN A 94 11.83 -4.23 0.61
C GLN A 94 11.21 -3.22 -0.35
N LEU A 95 11.30 -3.47 -1.65
CA LEU A 95 10.56 -2.72 -2.65
C LEU A 95 9.11 -3.21 -2.66
N LEU A 96 8.19 -2.37 -2.20
CA LEU A 96 6.76 -2.69 -2.11
C LEU A 96 5.94 -1.69 -2.92
N THR A 97 4.88 -2.16 -3.55
CA THR A 97 3.93 -1.30 -4.25
C THR A 97 2.82 -0.88 -3.30
N TYR A 98 2.67 0.42 -3.11
CA TYR A 98 1.55 1.00 -2.38
C TYR A 98 0.48 1.46 -3.36
N ILE A 99 -0.77 1.15 -3.07
CA ILE A 99 -1.93 1.49 -3.90
C ILE A 99 -2.90 2.30 -3.05
N HIS A 100 -3.42 3.39 -3.60
CA HIS A 100 -4.55 4.12 -3.03
C HIS A 100 -5.72 4.04 -4.01
N ALA A 101 -6.81 3.41 -3.58
CA ALA A 101 -8.10 3.41 -4.26
C ALA A 101 -9.09 4.26 -3.46
N LEU A 102 -9.61 5.31 -4.08
CA LEU A 102 -10.53 6.28 -3.47
C LEU A 102 -11.81 6.37 -4.28
N GLU A 103 -12.95 6.22 -3.63
CA GLU A 103 -14.26 6.34 -4.26
C GLU A 103 -14.51 7.74 -4.82
N ILE A 104 -15.03 7.77 -6.05
CA ILE A 104 -15.52 8.97 -6.71
C ILE A 104 -17.02 9.03 -6.52
N ALA A 105 -17.53 10.19 -6.10
CA ALA A 105 -18.96 10.43 -5.87
C ALA A 105 -19.61 9.39 -4.94
N PRO A 106 -19.10 9.25 -3.69
CA PRO A 106 -19.61 8.26 -2.75
C PRO A 106 -21.09 8.49 -2.40
N PRO A 107 -21.86 7.42 -2.13
CA PRO A 107 -23.26 7.54 -1.73
C PRO A 107 -23.40 8.18 -0.34
N ALA A 108 -24.49 8.91 -0.11
CA ALA A 108 -24.71 9.65 1.14
C ALA A 108 -24.84 8.77 2.40
N GLY A 109 -25.20 7.49 2.24
CA GLY A 109 -25.52 6.58 3.35
C GLY A 109 -24.32 5.84 3.98
N ARG A 110 -23.10 6.01 3.44
CA ARG A 110 -21.90 5.34 3.97
C ARG A 110 -20.64 6.17 3.71
N PRO A 111 -19.56 5.97 4.50
CA PRO A 111 -18.27 6.56 4.16
C PRO A 111 -17.79 6.08 2.78
N PRO A 112 -16.98 6.91 2.08
CA PRO A 112 -16.36 6.50 0.83
C PRO A 112 -15.43 5.31 1.04
N ILE A 113 -15.23 4.53 -0.02
CA ILE A 113 -14.09 3.63 -0.12
C ILE A 113 -12.82 4.48 -0.11
N ASP A 114 -12.03 4.35 0.96
CA ASP A 114 -10.64 4.80 1.03
C ASP A 114 -9.78 3.59 1.44
N TRP A 115 -9.22 2.94 0.42
CA TRP A 115 -8.34 1.80 0.58
C TRP A 115 -6.92 2.21 0.27
N LYS A 116 -6.06 2.13 1.28
CA LYS A 116 -4.62 2.07 1.09
C LYS A 116 -4.23 0.60 1.19
N LEU A 117 -3.54 0.10 0.19
CA LEU A 117 -3.08 -1.28 0.09
C LEU A 117 -1.57 -1.33 -0.11
N VAL A 118 -0.95 -2.44 0.26
CA VAL A 118 0.46 -2.74 -0.01
C VAL A 118 0.59 -4.16 -0.57
N THR A 119 1.45 -4.32 -1.58
CA THR A 119 1.71 -5.59 -2.25
C THR A 119 3.18 -5.72 -2.68
N ASN A 120 3.66 -6.96 -2.83
CA ASN A 120 4.93 -7.27 -3.49
C ASN A 120 4.73 -7.73 -4.96
N LEU A 121 3.58 -7.45 -5.56
CA LEU A 121 3.32 -7.62 -6.99
C LEU A 121 3.78 -6.40 -7.80
N PRO A 122 4.20 -6.61 -9.06
CA PRO A 122 4.26 -5.51 -10.03
C PRO A 122 2.84 -5.01 -10.33
N VAL A 123 2.69 -3.68 -10.50
CA VAL A 123 1.44 -2.98 -10.84
C VAL A 123 1.71 -2.02 -11.98
#